data_AF-A0AAV4QQ58-F1
#
_entry.id   AF-A0AAV4QQ58-F1
#
_cell.length_a   1.000
_cell.length_b   1.000
_cell.length_c   1.000
_cell.angle_alpha   90.00
_cell.angle_beta   90.00
_cell.angle_gamma   90.00
#
_symmetry.space_group_name_H-M   'P 1'
#
loop_
_entity.id
_entity.type
_entity.pdbx_description
1 polymer ?
#
loop_
_entity_poly.entity_id
_entity_poly.type
_entity_poly.pdbx_seq_one_letter_code
_entity_poly.pdbx_strand_id
1 'polypeptide(L)'
;MTTMKQYMPGKPVKRGYKIWARSDASNGYLYQFEVYTGKKDDSVISEGLGNRVIINLTNDLHSTSPLLVVFDNFFTSVPLMETLFSKNIYAIGTIRTGRKFLPEPMKKNKKIPNK
;
A
#
# COMPACT_ATOMS: atom_id res chain seq x y z
N MET A 1 22.69 -10.12 -15.65
CA MET A 1 21.38 -9.50 -15.94
C MET A 1 20.42 -9.81 -14.81
N THR A 2 20.00 -8.81 -14.04
CA THR A 2 19.02 -9.02 -12.96
C THR A 2 17.67 -9.32 -13.58
N THR A 3 17.09 -10.49 -13.29
CA THR A 3 15.78 -10.86 -13.83
C THR A 3 14.71 -9.97 -13.19
N MET A 4 13.80 -9.37 -13.97
CA MET A 4 12.65 -8.60 -13.41
C MET A 4 11.72 -9.44 -12.53
N LYS A 5 11.86 -10.77 -12.55
CA LYS A 5 11.10 -11.68 -11.68
C LYS A 5 11.51 -11.48 -10.23
N GLN A 6 10.52 -11.31 -9.36
CA GLN A 6 10.67 -11.22 -7.91
C GLN A 6 10.50 -12.59 -7.27
N TYR A 7 11.28 -12.84 -6.21
CA TYR A 7 11.07 -13.99 -5.32
C TYR A 7 10.14 -13.60 -4.16
N MET A 8 9.01 -14.28 -4.03
CA MET A 8 7.99 -14.07 -3.00
C MET A 8 7.69 -15.40 -2.30
N PRO A 9 8.29 -15.69 -1.13
CA PRO A 9 8.21 -17.02 -0.51
C PRO A 9 6.79 -17.41 -0.06
N GLY A 10 5.95 -16.43 0.26
CA GLY A 10 4.56 -16.64 0.69
C GLY A 10 3.54 -16.80 -0.43
N LYS A 11 3.96 -16.92 -1.70
CA LYS A 11 3.07 -17.12 -2.85
C LYS A 11 3.20 -18.54 -3.41
N PRO A 12 2.13 -19.14 -3.98
CA PRO A 12 2.20 -20.47 -4.59
C PRO A 12 3.30 -20.57 -5.67
N VAL A 13 3.35 -19.58 -6.56
CA VAL A 13 4.45 -19.40 -7.50
C VAL A 13 5.46 -18.44 -6.89
N LYS A 14 6.58 -18.99 -6.41
CA LYS A 14 7.57 -18.23 -5.64
C LYS A 14 8.39 -17.24 -6.46
N ARG A 15 8.56 -17.46 -7.78
CA ARG A 15 9.37 -16.57 -8.63
C ARG A 15 8.58 -16.16 -9.87
N GLY A 16 8.20 -14.89 -9.96
CA GLY A 16 7.33 -14.39 -11.02
C GLY A 16 7.37 -12.87 -11.17
N TYR A 17 6.59 -12.35 -12.11
CA TYR A 17 6.40 -10.90 -12.25
C TYR A 17 5.45 -10.41 -11.17
N LYS A 18 5.74 -9.21 -10.65
CA LYS A 18 4.95 -8.58 -9.61
C LYS A 18 4.22 -7.37 -10.19
N ILE A 19 2.92 -7.30 -9.95
CA ILE A 19 2.04 -6.21 -10.41
C ILE A 19 1.35 -5.64 -9.18
N TRP A 20 1.33 -4.31 -9.08
CA TRP A 20 0.48 -3.57 -8.17
C TRP A 20 -0.81 -3.21 -8.89
N ALA A 21 -1.96 -3.38 -8.25
CA ALA A 21 -3.26 -3.23 -8.93
C ALA A 21 -4.29 -2.60 -7.99
N ARG A 22 -5.14 -1.73 -8.55
CA ARG A 22 -6.39 -1.25 -7.94
C ARG A 22 -7.56 -1.83 -8.72
N SER A 23 -8.43 -2.54 -8.01
CA SER A 23 -9.65 -3.12 -8.56
C SER A 23 -10.88 -2.69 -7.77
N ASP A 24 -12.04 -2.83 -8.40
CA ASP A 24 -13.33 -2.77 -7.72
C ASP A 24 -13.43 -3.88 -6.66
N ALA A 25 -13.97 -3.54 -5.49
CA ALA A 25 -14.10 -4.49 -4.39
C ALA A 25 -15.26 -5.49 -4.56
N SER A 26 -16.30 -5.11 -5.31
CA SER A 26 -17.52 -5.91 -5.48
C SER A 26 -17.44 -6.90 -6.63
N ASN A 27 -16.81 -6.49 -7.74
CA ASN A 27 -16.79 -7.28 -8.97
C ASN A 27 -15.37 -7.60 -9.48
N GLY A 28 -14.33 -7.08 -8.84
CA GLY A 28 -12.94 -7.35 -9.21
C GLY A 28 -12.46 -6.66 -10.48
N TYR A 29 -13.22 -5.72 -11.05
CA TYR A 29 -12.83 -4.99 -12.26
C TYR A 29 -11.53 -4.22 -12.03
N LEU A 30 -10.53 -4.44 -12.89
CA LEU A 30 -9.22 -3.81 -12.78
C LEU A 30 -9.24 -2.41 -13.38
N TYR A 31 -9.05 -1.38 -12.55
CA TYR A 31 -9.04 0.01 -13.03
C TYR A 31 -7.63 0.52 -13.34
N GLN A 32 -6.65 0.17 -12.52
CA GLN A 32 -5.30 0.70 -12.64
C GLN A 32 -4.25 -0.31 -12.16
N PHE A 33 -3.10 -0.37 -12.81
CA PHE A 33 -2.00 -1.24 -12.39
C PHE A 33 -0.62 -0.70 -12.74
N GLU A 34 0.40 -1.14 -12.00
CA GLU A 34 1.80 -0.83 -12.26
C GLU A 34 2.65 -2.11 -12.16
N VAL A 35 3.46 -2.39 -13.18
CA VAL A 35 4.44 -3.48 -13.14
C VAL A 35 5.62 -3.09 -12.25
N TYR A 36 5.95 -3.93 -11.28
CA TYR A 36 7.13 -3.72 -10.45
C TYR A 36 8.40 -4.13 -11.18
N THR A 37 9.24 -3.14 -11.51
CA THR A 37 10.48 -3.32 -12.28
C THR A 37 11.75 -3.35 -11.41
N GLY A 38 11.61 -3.45 -10.08
CA GLY A 38 12.73 -3.38 -9.14
C GLY A 38 12.84 -2.02 -8.45
N LYS A 39 14.04 -1.68 -8.00
CA LYS A 39 14.32 -0.36 -7.41
C LYS A 39 14.43 0.65 -8.55
N LYS A 40 13.50 1.61 -8.59
CA LYS A 40 13.64 2.81 -9.42
C LYS A 40 14.47 3.82 -8.63
N ASP A 41 15.38 4.54 -9.30
CA ASP A 41 16.05 5.71 -8.73
C ASP A 41 15.10 6.90 -8.70
N ASP A 42 13.99 6.74 -7.99
CA ASP A 42 13.04 7.82 -7.74
C ASP A 42 13.59 8.65 -6.57
N SER A 43 14.65 9.42 -6.82
CA SER A 43 15.28 10.35 -5.86
C SER A 43 14.33 11.47 -5.40
N VAL A 44 13.13 11.56 -5.99
CA VAL A 44 12.15 12.63 -5.78
C VAL A 44 11.09 12.27 -4.72
N ILE A 45 10.87 10.99 -4.38
CA ILE A 45 9.78 10.59 -3.48
C ILE A 45 10.34 10.19 -2.12
N SER A 46 10.44 11.17 -1.23
CA SER A 46 10.89 11.04 0.17
C SER A 46 10.05 10.06 1.01
N GLU A 47 8.85 9.69 0.54
CA GLU A 47 7.82 8.98 1.32
C GLU A 47 7.82 7.45 1.16
N GLY A 48 8.74 6.91 0.34
CA GLY A 48 8.97 5.47 0.18
C GLY A 48 8.05 4.77 -0.83
N LEU A 49 8.43 3.54 -1.21
CA LEU A 49 7.81 2.79 -2.32
C LEU A 49 6.30 2.55 -2.14
N GLY A 50 5.86 2.19 -0.93
CA GLY A 50 4.46 1.88 -0.68
C GLY A 50 3.54 3.09 -0.90
N ASN A 51 3.98 4.27 -0.41
CA ASN A 51 3.24 5.51 -0.57
C ASN A 51 3.12 5.90 -2.06
N ARG A 52 4.26 5.95 -2.77
CA ARG A 52 4.30 6.21 -4.23
C ARG A 52 3.30 5.36 -5.00
N VAL A 53 3.30 4.05 -4.75
CA VAL A 53 2.43 3.12 -5.47
C VAL A 53 0.97 3.47 -5.25
N ILE A 54 0.54 3.73 -4.02
CA ILE A 54 -0.87 4.06 -3.76
C ILE A 54 -1.25 5.40 -4.38
N ILE A 55 -0.43 6.44 -4.24
CA ILE A 55 -0.68 7.75 -4.86
C ILE A 55 -0.84 7.62 -6.38
N ASN A 56 0.02 6.84 -7.04
CA ASN A 56 -0.09 6.59 -8.47
C ASN A 56 -1.36 5.80 -8.82
N LEU A 57 -1.66 4.76 -8.05
CA LEU A 57 -2.85 3.93 -8.25
C LEU A 57 -4.14 4.65 -7.93
N THR A 58 -4.14 5.81 -7.27
CA THR A 58 -5.34 6.59 -6.93
C THR A 58 -5.41 7.97 -7.60
N ASN A 59 -4.42 8.32 -8.43
CA ASN A 59 -4.32 9.67 -8.99
C ASN A 59 -5.49 10.03 -9.94
N ASP A 60 -6.08 9.03 -10.58
CA ASP A 60 -7.22 9.13 -11.48
C ASP A 60 -8.59 9.01 -10.76
N LEU A 61 -8.60 8.88 -9.42
CA LEU A 61 -9.84 8.91 -8.65
C LEU A 61 -10.31 10.35 -8.49
N HIS A 62 -11.16 10.77 -9.42
CA HIS A 62 -11.91 12.01 -9.33
C HIS A 62 -13.38 11.67 -9.17
N SER A 63 -13.93 11.94 -7.99
CA SER A 63 -15.33 11.66 -7.70
C SER A 63 -15.94 12.81 -6.91
N THR A 64 -17.19 13.14 -7.24
CA THR A 64 -18.02 14.08 -6.48
C THR A 64 -18.42 13.53 -5.12
N SER A 65 -18.37 12.20 -4.94
CA SER A 65 -18.61 11.52 -3.68
C SER A 65 -17.34 10.84 -3.16
N PRO A 66 -17.11 10.78 -1.85
CA PRO A 66 -15.92 10.14 -1.31
C PRO A 66 -15.82 8.66 -1.69
N LEU A 67 -14.64 8.25 -2.13
CA LEU A 67 -14.33 6.85 -2.43
C LEU A 67 -13.57 6.22 -1.26
N LEU A 68 -13.78 4.93 -1.04
CA LEU A 68 -13.03 4.15 -0.04
C LEU A 68 -12.03 3.23 -0.74
N VAL A 69 -10.75 3.40 -0.43
CA VAL A 69 -9.67 2.54 -0.90
C VAL A 69 -9.17 1.68 0.25
N VAL A 70 -9.03 0.37 0.03
CA VAL A 70 -8.53 -0.58 1.03
C VAL A 70 -7.22 -1.19 0.54
N PHE A 71 -6.19 -1.22 1.39
CA PHE A 71 -4.88 -1.78 1.03
C PHE A 71 -4.18 -2.50 2.21
N ASP A 72 -3.19 -3.33 1.86
CA ASP A 72 -2.40 -4.09 2.82
C ASP A 72 -1.41 -3.22 3.62
N ASN A 73 -0.94 -3.74 4.76
CA ASN A 73 0.02 -3.11 5.65
C ASN A 73 1.37 -2.76 5.02
N PHE A 74 1.71 -3.35 3.88
CA PHE A 74 2.88 -2.97 3.09
C PHE A 74 2.78 -1.51 2.61
N PHE A 75 1.57 -1.03 2.35
CA PHE A 75 1.33 0.32 1.86
C PHE A 75 1.03 1.31 2.98
N THR A 76 0.34 0.87 4.03
CA THR A 76 -0.17 1.74 5.10
C THR A 76 0.93 2.51 5.84
N SER A 77 0.77 3.84 5.90
CA SER A 77 1.55 4.77 6.71
C SER A 77 0.68 5.97 7.10
N VAL A 78 0.96 6.62 8.22
CA VAL A 78 0.20 7.80 8.67
C VAL A 78 0.19 8.92 7.60
N PRO A 79 1.34 9.32 7.00
CA PRO A 79 1.35 10.37 5.98
C PRO A 79 0.54 10.02 4.73
N LEU A 80 0.50 8.74 4.34
CA LEU A 80 -0.31 8.29 3.21
C LEU A 80 -1.80 8.47 3.51
N MET A 81 -2.24 8.13 4.72
CA MET A 81 -3.65 8.29 5.12
C MET A 81 -4.08 9.76 5.08
N GLU A 82 -3.23 10.66 5.58
CA GLU A 82 -3.46 12.11 5.54
C GLU A 82 -3.51 12.65 4.10
N THR A 83 -2.60 12.17 3.23
CA THR A 83 -2.54 12.57 1.81
C THR A 83 -3.76 12.11 1.02
N LEU A 84 -4.28 10.91 1.30
CA LEU A 84 -5.51 10.43 0.66
C LEU A 84 -6.73 11.20 1.15
N PHE A 85 -6.79 11.49 2.45
CA PHE A 85 -7.88 12.27 3.02
C PHE A 85 -7.96 13.68 2.43
N SER A 86 -6.81 14.37 2.23
CA SER A 86 -6.79 15.69 1.59
C SER A 86 -7.24 15.67 0.12
N LYS A 87 -7.20 14.51 -0.53
CA LYS A 87 -7.73 14.26 -1.88
C LYS A 87 -9.19 13.79 -1.89
N ASN A 88 -9.89 13.86 -0.76
CA ASN A 88 -11.27 13.34 -0.60
C ASN A 88 -11.38 11.81 -0.86
N ILE A 89 -10.32 11.07 -0.53
CA ILE A 89 -10.26 9.61 -0.63
C ILE A 89 -10.15 9.05 0.79
N TYR A 90 -11.18 8.31 1.21
CA TYR A 90 -11.11 7.54 2.44
C TYR A 90 -10.22 6.31 2.23
N ALA A 91 -9.48 5.95 3.26
CA ALA A 91 -8.55 4.84 3.20
C ALA A 91 -8.68 3.94 4.43
N ILE A 92 -8.55 2.63 4.23
CA ILE A 92 -8.46 1.63 5.29
C ILE A 92 -7.30 0.70 5.01
N GLY A 93 -6.52 0.39 6.04
CA GLY A 93 -5.47 -0.61 5.96
C GLY A 93 -5.01 -1.02 7.35
N THR A 94 -4.50 -2.24 7.46
CA THR A 94 -3.78 -2.65 8.68
C THR A 94 -2.43 -1.94 8.72
N ILE A 95 -1.89 -1.64 9.90
CA ILE A 95 -0.59 -0.96 10.03
C ILE A 95 0.38 -1.81 10.83
N ARG A 96 1.64 -1.90 10.35
CA ARG A 96 2.71 -2.58 11.09
C ARG A 96 3.13 -1.70 12.27
N THR A 97 3.25 -2.29 13.46
CA THR A 97 3.60 -1.57 14.71
C THR A 97 4.94 -0.83 14.64
N GLY A 98 5.87 -1.28 13.78
CA GLY A 98 7.16 -0.60 13.55
C GLY A 98 7.12 0.61 12.62
N ARG A 99 5.95 1.07 12.14
CA ARG A 99 5.86 2.24 11.26
C ARG A 99 6.13 3.54 12.03
N LYS A 100 6.75 4.51 11.33
CA LYS A 100 6.93 5.88 11.83
C LYS A 100 5.56 6.54 12.11
N PHE A 101 5.56 7.52 13.00
CA PHE A 101 4.39 8.34 13.37
C PHE A 101 3.25 7.61 14.11
N LEU A 102 3.43 6.32 14.44
CA LEU A 102 2.53 5.65 15.37
C LEU A 102 2.77 6.14 16.82
N PRO A 103 1.70 6.36 17.62
CA PRO A 103 1.81 6.59 19.05
C PRO A 103 2.52 5.43 19.76
N GLU A 104 3.37 5.73 20.75
CA GLU A 104 4.09 4.72 21.54
C GLU A 104 3.20 3.62 22.16
N PRO A 105 1.98 3.91 22.66
CA PRO A 105 1.08 2.87 23.15
C PRO A 105 0.73 1.81 22.11
N MET A 106 0.67 2.18 20.82
CA MET A 106 0.33 1.27 19.72
C MET A 106 1.50 0.40 19.26
N LYS A 107 2.73 0.73 19.66
CA LYS A 107 3.94 -0.03 19.29
C LYS A 107 4.22 -1.21 20.22
N LYS A 108 3.60 -1.23 21.41
CA LYS A 108 3.82 -2.27 22.43
C LYS A 108 2.91 -3.46 22.16
N ASN A 109 3.50 -4.61 21.84
CA ASN A 109 2.82 -5.90 21.93
C ASN A 109 2.67 -6.26 23.41
N LYS A 110 1.67 -5.68 24.09
CA LYS A 110 1.21 -6.27 25.35
C LYS A 110 0.60 -7.62 24.99
N LYS A 111 1.29 -8.72 25.30
CA LYS A 111 0.64 -10.02 25.36
C LYS A 111 -0.53 -9.84 26.33
N ILE A 112 -1.75 -9.89 25.81
CA ILE A 112 -2.93 -10.00 26.66
C ILE A 112 -2.73 -11.33 27.40
N PRO A 113 -2.61 -11.35 28.74
CA PRO A 113 -2.49 -12.61 29.45
C PRO A 113 -3.70 -13.47 29.07
N ASN A 114 -3.44 -14.70 28.61
CA ASN A 114 -4.51 -15.65 28.33
C ASN A 114 -5.35 -15.79 29.60
N LYS A 115 -6.66 -15.56 29.47
CA LYS A 115 -7.64 -15.78 30.52
C LYS A 115 -7.96 -17.27 30.63
#